data_AF-A0A3L6N8L0-F1
#
_entry.id   AF-A0A3L6N8L0-F1
#
_cell.length_a   1.000
_cell.length_b   1.000
_cell.length_c   1.000
_cell.angle_alpha   90.00
_cell.angle_beta   90.00
_cell.angle_gamma   90.00
#
_symmetry.space_group_name_H-M   'P 1'
#
loop_
_entity.id
_entity.type
_entity.pdbx_description
1 polymer ?
#
loop_
_entity_poly.entity_id
_entity_poly.type
_entity_poly.pdbx_seq_one_letter_code
_entity_poly.pdbx_strand_id
1 'polypeptide(L)'
;MLDENLPTYRFKTSSENPLNNILYFTHNGSDPTPEYLIKRPAPSEANGQYALGIFDSQNTSVIYAEVDVKPDWVAPTLSAAEIRAQNGNPPPKTPIIPDNFAVSLYNPDQAIPVKQQPGSWGKTGAWEFELPERSFKLPSASQIDQEDRPSLAELVPKVVFRWKRDGRLSKDMTCYMTGRNHFSAPSMTRL
;
A
#
# COMPACT_ATOMS: atom_id res chain seq x y z
N MET A 1 -17.12 -25.73 5.12
CA MET A 1 -16.91 -24.84 6.30
C MET A 1 -17.45 -23.45 5.97
N LEU A 2 -17.94 -22.65 6.93
CA LEU A 2 -18.46 -21.30 6.65
C LEU A 2 -17.44 -20.37 5.94
N ASP A 3 -16.15 -20.62 6.17
CA ASP A 3 -15.01 -19.88 5.61
C ASP A 3 -14.86 -20.09 4.08
N GLU A 4 -15.23 -21.27 3.55
CA GLU A 4 -15.05 -21.60 2.13
C GLU A 4 -15.95 -20.78 1.18
N ASN A 5 -17.00 -20.15 1.72
CA ASN A 5 -17.88 -19.27 0.96
C ASN A 5 -17.34 -17.84 0.83
N LEU A 6 -16.26 -17.49 1.54
CA LEU A 6 -15.67 -16.15 1.47
C LEU A 6 -14.50 -16.12 0.48
N PRO A 7 -14.41 -15.06 -0.36
CA PRO A 7 -13.23 -14.84 -1.18
C PRO A 7 -11.97 -14.79 -0.31
N THR A 8 -11.02 -15.67 -0.55
CA THR A 8 -9.83 -15.81 0.29
C THR A 8 -8.56 -15.80 -0.55
N TYR A 9 -7.61 -14.95 -0.14
CA TYR A 9 -6.25 -14.93 -0.69
C TYR A 9 -5.29 -15.62 0.26
N ARG A 10 -4.47 -16.54 -0.26
CA ARG A 10 -3.44 -17.26 0.50
C ARG A 10 -2.07 -16.98 -0.06
N PHE A 11 -1.18 -16.52 0.81
CA PHE A 11 0.18 -16.17 0.46
C PHE A 11 1.08 -17.42 0.52
N LYS A 12 1.86 -17.67 -0.53
CA LYS A 12 2.85 -18.75 -0.55
C LYS A 12 4.16 -18.24 -1.13
N THR A 13 5.23 -18.33 -0.35
CA THR A 13 6.58 -18.02 -0.84
C THR A 13 7.02 -19.03 -1.89
N SER A 14 7.61 -18.54 -2.98
CA SER A 14 8.13 -19.39 -4.03
C SER A 14 9.35 -20.17 -3.52
N SER A 15 9.39 -21.47 -3.82
CA SER A 15 10.55 -22.32 -3.54
C SER A 15 11.75 -22.02 -4.42
N GLU A 16 11.52 -21.43 -5.60
CA GLU A 16 12.57 -21.09 -6.56
C GLU A 16 13.22 -19.74 -6.25
N ASN A 17 12.43 -18.78 -5.80
CA ASN A 17 12.90 -17.45 -5.44
C ASN A 17 12.19 -16.94 -4.17
N PRO A 18 12.88 -16.81 -3.03
CA PRO A 18 12.28 -16.35 -1.77
C PRO A 18 11.84 -14.87 -1.79
N LEU A 19 12.29 -14.09 -2.78
CA LEU A 19 11.83 -12.72 -3.00
C LEU A 19 10.47 -12.66 -3.72
N ASN A 20 10.02 -13.80 -4.24
CA ASN A 20 8.75 -13.94 -4.94
C ASN A 20 7.74 -14.69 -4.05
N ASN A 21 6.50 -14.22 -4.09
CA ASN A 21 5.39 -14.86 -3.41
C ASN A 21 4.19 -14.93 -4.35
N ILE A 22 3.43 -16.01 -4.29
CA ILE A 22 2.23 -16.20 -5.10
C ILE A 22 1.02 -16.04 -4.18
N LEU A 23 0.08 -15.22 -4.60
CA LEU A 23 -1.25 -15.09 -3.98
C LEU A 23 -2.19 -16.04 -4.68
N TYR A 24 -2.62 -17.07 -3.97
CA TYR A 24 -3.64 -17.98 -4.45
C TYR A 24 -5.02 -17.50 -4.06
N PHE A 25 -5.95 -17.50 -5.01
CA PHE A 25 -7.34 -17.16 -4.81
C PHE A 25 -8.21 -18.42 -4.77
N THR A 26 -9.14 -18.46 -3.81
CA THR A 26 -10.20 -19.48 -3.72
C THR A 26 -11.49 -18.81 -3.27
N HIS A 27 -12.61 -19.29 -3.80
CA HIS A 27 -13.95 -18.80 -3.47
C HIS A 27 -14.98 -19.90 -3.72
N ASN A 28 -15.99 -20.02 -2.84
CA ASN A 28 -17.07 -21.00 -2.93
C ASN A 28 -16.56 -22.45 -3.04
N GLY A 29 -15.51 -22.80 -2.28
CA GLY A 29 -14.93 -24.13 -2.27
C GLY A 29 -14.16 -24.51 -3.54
N SER A 30 -13.82 -23.54 -4.42
CA SER A 30 -12.96 -23.79 -5.57
C SER A 30 -11.53 -24.16 -5.14
N ASP A 31 -10.83 -24.94 -5.98
CA ASP A 31 -9.40 -25.15 -5.78
C ASP A 31 -8.64 -23.81 -5.83
N PRO A 32 -7.60 -23.62 -4.97
CA PRO A 32 -6.80 -22.40 -5.01
C PRO A 32 -6.04 -22.24 -6.33
N THR A 33 -6.20 -21.09 -6.98
CA THR A 33 -5.54 -20.77 -8.25
C THR A 33 -4.60 -19.56 -8.09
N PRO A 34 -3.44 -19.52 -8.77
CA PRO A 34 -2.51 -18.40 -8.64
C PRO A 34 -3.09 -17.14 -9.31
N GLU A 35 -3.46 -16.14 -8.50
CA GLU A 35 -4.07 -14.89 -8.98
C GLU A 35 -2.99 -13.82 -9.23
N TYR A 36 -2.11 -13.60 -8.26
CA TYR A 36 -1.07 -12.57 -8.35
C TYR A 36 0.30 -13.11 -8.00
N LEU A 37 1.32 -12.53 -8.64
CA LEU A 37 2.71 -12.67 -8.25
C LEU A 37 3.16 -11.41 -7.52
N ILE A 38 3.71 -11.57 -6.33
CA ILE A 38 4.32 -10.48 -5.56
C ILE A 38 5.83 -10.63 -5.63
N LYS A 39 6.51 -9.56 -6.06
CA LYS A 39 7.97 -9.54 -6.19
C LYS A 39 8.56 -8.47 -5.30
N ARG A 40 9.68 -8.80 -4.67
CA ARG A 40 10.57 -7.85 -3.98
C ARG A 40 11.88 -7.76 -4.76
N PRO A 41 12.47 -6.57 -4.90
CA PRO A 41 13.82 -6.44 -5.43
C PRO A 41 14.84 -7.10 -4.51
N ALA A 42 16.00 -7.44 -5.05
CA ALA A 42 17.10 -7.94 -4.23
C ALA A 42 17.60 -6.82 -3.28
N PRO A 43 18.17 -7.16 -2.10
CA PRO A 43 18.70 -6.15 -1.18
C PRO A 43 19.75 -5.22 -1.80
N SER A 44 20.49 -5.69 -2.81
CA SER A 44 21.45 -4.89 -3.58
C SER A 44 20.80 -3.84 -4.48
N GLU A 45 19.55 -4.07 -4.90
CA GLU A 45 18.79 -3.21 -5.81
C GLU A 45 17.90 -2.22 -5.04
N ALA A 46 17.55 -2.54 -3.79
CA ALA A 46 16.73 -1.71 -2.90
C ALA A 46 17.51 -1.31 -1.64
N ASN A 47 18.73 -0.82 -1.80
CA ASN A 47 19.56 -0.44 -0.65
C ASN A 47 18.92 0.72 0.13
N GLY A 48 18.55 0.45 1.38
CA GLY A 48 17.96 1.44 2.28
C GLY A 48 16.54 1.86 1.91
N GLN A 49 15.84 1.13 1.05
CA GLN A 49 14.46 1.41 0.66
C GLN A 49 13.60 0.14 0.75
N TYR A 50 12.29 0.31 0.95
CA TYR A 50 11.33 -0.79 0.89
C TYR A 50 10.59 -0.71 -0.43
N ALA A 51 10.63 -1.79 -1.22
CA ALA A 51 9.89 -1.85 -2.46
C ALA A 51 9.20 -3.21 -2.65
N LEU A 52 8.02 -3.17 -3.28
CA LEU A 52 7.17 -4.33 -3.53
C LEU A 52 6.30 -4.06 -4.76
N GLY A 53 6.18 -5.04 -5.64
CA GLY A 53 5.24 -4.99 -6.77
C GLY A 53 4.28 -6.17 -6.78
N ILE A 54 3.07 -5.93 -7.29
CA ILE A 54 2.03 -6.92 -7.59
C ILE A 54 1.93 -7.03 -9.10
N PHE A 55 2.08 -8.25 -9.60
CA PHE A 55 2.15 -8.59 -11.01
C PHE A 55 1.09 -9.65 -11.33
N ASP A 56 0.77 -9.77 -12.61
CA ASP A 56 0.02 -10.92 -13.11
C ASP A 56 0.79 -12.23 -12.89
N SER A 57 0.07 -13.28 -12.48
CA SER A 57 0.68 -14.56 -12.14
C SER A 57 1.23 -15.31 -13.36
N GLN A 58 0.69 -15.06 -14.56
CA GLN A 58 1.07 -15.72 -15.81
C GLN A 58 1.92 -14.82 -16.71
N ASN A 59 1.70 -13.51 -16.68
CA ASN A 59 2.45 -12.52 -17.46
C ASN A 59 3.09 -11.45 -16.58
N THR A 60 4.30 -11.71 -16.09
CA THR A 60 5.01 -10.79 -15.20
C THR A 60 5.41 -9.44 -15.80
N SER A 61 5.13 -9.21 -17.08
CA SER A 61 5.26 -7.89 -17.71
C SER A 61 4.09 -6.96 -17.37
N VAL A 62 2.98 -7.53 -16.89
CA VAL A 62 1.80 -6.79 -16.43
C VAL A 62 1.94 -6.53 -14.94
N ILE A 63 2.04 -5.25 -14.60
CA ILE A 63 2.15 -4.75 -13.22
C ILE A 63 0.79 -4.16 -12.85
N TYR A 64 0.26 -4.56 -11.70
CA TYR A 64 -1.00 -4.05 -11.17
C TYR A 64 -0.76 -2.94 -10.15
N ALA A 65 0.24 -3.09 -9.30
CA ALA A 65 0.56 -2.10 -8.29
C ALA A 65 2.01 -2.16 -7.83
N GLU A 66 2.55 -1.03 -7.42
CA GLU A 66 3.88 -0.92 -6.82
C GLU A 66 3.87 0.02 -5.63
N VAL A 67 4.75 -0.25 -4.68
CA VAL A 67 5.06 0.65 -3.58
C VAL A 67 6.58 0.74 -3.45
N ASP A 68 7.09 1.95 -3.33
CA ASP A 68 8.48 2.26 -3.01
C ASP A 68 8.48 3.28 -1.87
N VAL A 69 9.12 2.93 -0.76
CA VAL A 69 9.21 3.76 0.44
C VAL A 69 10.67 3.96 0.77
N LYS A 70 11.11 5.23 0.68
CA LYS A 70 12.46 5.66 1.01
C LYS A 70 12.42 6.41 2.34
N PRO A 71 13.17 5.95 3.36
CA PRO A 71 13.33 6.70 4.58
C PRO A 71 14.24 7.91 4.36
N ASP A 72 13.93 8.99 5.05
CA ASP A 72 14.85 10.11 5.18
C ASP A 72 15.93 9.78 6.22
N TRP A 73 17.14 10.28 6.01
CA TRP A 73 18.27 10.01 6.90
C TRP A 73 18.71 11.30 7.59
N VAL A 74 18.58 11.35 8.92
CA VAL A 74 19.05 12.47 9.75
C VAL A 74 20.31 12.12 10.50
N ALA A 75 21.26 13.05 10.46
CA ALA A 75 22.41 13.05 11.36
C ALA A 75 22.04 13.78 12.66
N PRO A 76 22.41 13.24 13.83
CA PRO A 76 22.32 13.99 15.09
C PRO A 76 23.06 15.33 14.99
N THR A 77 22.45 16.40 15.49
CA THR A 77 23.14 17.68 15.65
C THR A 77 23.94 17.62 16.94
N LEU A 78 25.28 17.62 16.84
CA LEU A 78 26.16 17.62 18.01
C LEU A 78 26.61 19.03 18.36
N SER A 79 26.80 19.29 19.65
CA SER A 79 27.49 20.47 20.13
C SER A 79 29.00 20.38 19.88
N ALA A 80 29.69 21.52 19.88
CA ALA A 80 31.15 21.58 19.69
C ALA A 80 31.95 20.78 20.73
N ALA A 81 31.41 20.59 21.94
CA ALA A 81 32.03 19.77 22.98
C ALA A 81 31.92 18.26 22.66
N GLU A 82 30.77 17.81 22.15
CA GLU A 82 30.53 16.41 21.80
C GLU A 82 31.35 15.99 20.57
N ILE A 83 31.53 16.87 19.59
CA ILE A 83 32.39 16.62 18.41
C ILE A 83 33.83 16.38 18.84
N ARG A 84 34.34 17.15 19.81
CA ARG A 84 35.69 16.98 20.36
C ARG A 84 35.81 15.67 21.15
N ALA A 85 34.80 15.32 21.94
CA ALA A 85 34.75 14.06 22.67
C ALA A 85 34.72 12.83 21.75
N GLN A 86 34.18 12.95 20.53
CA GLN A 86 34.14 11.90 19.52
C GLN A 86 35.36 11.90 18.57
N ASN A 87 36.44 12.62 18.90
CA ASN A 87 37.62 12.76 18.03
C ASN A 87 37.29 13.18 16.59
N GLY A 88 36.21 13.95 16.40
CA GLY A 88 35.78 14.42 15.08
C GLY A 88 35.06 13.39 14.20
N ASN A 89 34.74 12.19 14.70
CA ASN A 89 33.98 11.21 13.93
C ASN A 89 32.48 11.59 13.91
N PRO A 90 31.84 11.75 12.74
CA PRO A 90 30.42 12.10 12.70
C PRO A 90 29.55 10.97 13.25
N PRO A 91 28.46 11.30 13.97
CA PRO A 91 27.55 10.30 14.49
C PRO A 91 26.84 9.56 13.35
N PRO A 92 26.47 8.28 13.55
CA PRO A 92 25.76 7.52 12.53
C PRO A 92 24.40 8.17 12.24
N LYS A 93 24.05 8.24 10.96
CA LYS A 93 22.71 8.69 10.53
C LYS A 93 21.66 7.68 10.96
N THR A 94 20.48 8.17 11.34
CA THR A 94 19.33 7.33 11.70
C THR A 94 18.20 7.54 10.70
N PRO A 95 17.49 6.48 10.30
CA PRO A 95 16.38 6.58 9.37
C PRO A 95 15.13 7.13 10.07
N ILE A 96 14.40 8.00 9.38
CA ILE A 96 13.07 8.49 9.75
C ILE A 96 12.05 7.74 8.90
N ILE A 97 11.00 7.25 9.55
CA ILE A 97 9.82 6.72 8.86
C ILE A 97 9.06 7.91 8.29
N PRO A 98 8.80 7.96 6.97
CA PRO A 98 8.05 9.06 6.38
C PRO A 98 6.63 9.09 6.94
N ASP A 99 6.02 10.27 7.03
CA ASP A 99 4.64 10.44 7.49
C ASP A 99 3.61 10.12 6.39
N ASN A 100 4.05 9.96 5.15
CA ASN A 100 3.23 9.55 4.03
C ASN A 100 4.05 8.84 2.94
N PHE A 101 3.39 8.00 2.16
CA PHE A 101 3.92 7.41 0.93
C PHE A 101 2.77 7.17 -0.04
N ALA A 102 3.07 6.72 -1.26
CA ALA A 102 2.05 6.39 -2.25
C ALA A 102 2.16 4.92 -2.69
N VAL A 103 1.01 4.30 -2.93
CA VAL A 103 0.92 3.06 -3.71
C VAL A 103 0.49 3.44 -5.13
N SER A 104 1.32 3.12 -6.11
CA SER A 104 0.99 3.30 -7.52
C SER A 104 0.16 2.11 -7.97
N LEU A 105 -1.05 2.36 -8.46
CA LEU A 105 -1.88 1.40 -9.17
C LEU A 105 -1.74 1.66 -10.66
N TYR A 106 -1.78 0.60 -11.45
CA TYR A 106 -1.70 0.66 -12.90
C TYR A 106 -2.98 0.10 -13.51
N ASN A 107 -3.39 0.67 -14.64
CA ASN A 107 -4.59 0.30 -15.38
C ASN A 107 -5.92 0.39 -14.56
N PRO A 108 -6.36 1.61 -14.18
CA PRO A 108 -5.82 2.91 -14.58
C PRO A 108 -4.67 3.39 -13.69
N ASP A 109 -3.84 4.31 -14.22
CA ASP A 109 -2.73 4.88 -13.47
C ASP A 109 -3.25 5.79 -12.35
N GLN A 110 -3.06 5.37 -11.11
CA GLN A 110 -3.52 6.08 -9.93
C GLN A 110 -2.51 6.00 -8.79
N ALA A 111 -2.20 7.14 -8.17
CA ALA A 111 -1.44 7.17 -6.93
C ALA A 111 -2.39 7.19 -5.72
N ILE A 112 -2.27 6.20 -4.85
CA ILE A 112 -3.04 6.10 -3.59
C ILE A 112 -2.17 6.62 -2.45
N PRO A 113 -2.43 7.82 -1.93
CA PRO A 113 -1.68 8.34 -0.80
C PRO A 113 -2.04 7.58 0.47
N VAL A 114 -1.02 7.09 1.16
CA VAL A 114 -1.12 6.46 2.47
C VAL A 114 -0.50 7.42 3.48
N LYS A 115 -1.30 7.89 4.44
CA LYS A 115 -0.90 8.95 5.37
C LYS A 115 -0.92 8.46 6.81
N GLN A 116 0.10 8.81 7.57
CA GLN A 116 0.16 8.54 8.99
C GLN A 116 -0.70 9.58 9.73
N GLN A 117 -1.64 9.09 10.53
CA GLN A 117 -2.36 9.85 11.53
C GLN A 117 -1.68 9.67 12.89
N PRO A 118 -1.07 10.74 13.46
CA PRO A 118 -0.46 10.68 14.77
C PRO A 118 -1.45 10.21 15.85
N GLY A 119 -0.96 9.41 16.80
CA GLY A 119 -1.77 9.01 17.94
C GLY A 119 -2.05 10.20 18.87
N SER A 120 -3.27 10.28 19.39
CA SER A 120 -3.62 11.20 20.48
C SER A 120 -3.44 10.51 21.84
N TRP A 121 -3.52 11.26 22.96
CA TRP A 121 -3.44 10.67 24.29
C TRP A 121 -4.40 9.48 24.45
N GLY A 122 -3.85 8.30 24.77
CA GLY A 122 -4.61 7.05 24.90
C GLY A 122 -4.88 6.26 23.61
N LYS A 123 -4.55 6.76 22.41
CA LYS A 123 -4.76 6.07 21.13
C LYS A 123 -3.43 5.82 20.41
N THR A 124 -3.29 4.66 19.78
CA THR A 124 -2.16 4.39 18.88
C THR A 124 -2.34 5.15 17.57
N GLY A 125 -1.24 5.60 16.98
CA GLY A 125 -1.25 6.15 15.63
C GLY A 125 -1.76 5.11 14.63
N ALA A 126 -2.23 5.58 13.49
CA ALA A 126 -2.75 4.73 12.42
C ALA A 126 -2.30 5.26 11.07
N TRP A 127 -2.38 4.43 10.05
CA TRP A 127 -2.27 4.84 8.66
C TRP A 127 -3.64 4.84 8.04
N GLU A 128 -3.94 5.84 7.22
CA GLU A 128 -5.22 5.97 6.53
C GLU A 128 -4.98 6.17 5.04
N PHE A 129 -5.83 5.53 4.23
CA PHE A 129 -5.80 5.61 2.78
C PHE A 129 -7.17 5.30 2.20
N GLU A 130 -7.40 5.71 0.96
CA GLU A 130 -8.66 5.51 0.26
C GLU A 130 -8.42 4.80 -1.05
N LEU A 131 -9.15 3.71 -1.29
CA LEU A 131 -9.12 2.98 -2.56
C LEU A 131 -10.45 3.17 -3.30
N PRO A 132 -10.44 3.29 -4.63
CA PRO A 132 -11.67 3.11 -5.41
C PRO A 132 -12.33 1.77 -5.08
N GLU A 133 -13.66 1.68 -5.09
CA GLU A 133 -14.34 0.39 -4.97
C GLU A 133 -13.94 -0.61 -6.06
N ARG A 134 -13.47 -0.09 -7.20
CA ARG A 134 -12.88 -0.87 -8.29
C ARG A 134 -11.54 -0.25 -8.67
N SER A 135 -10.47 -0.85 -8.19
CA SER A 135 -9.09 -0.39 -8.45
C SER A 135 -8.58 -0.74 -9.85
N PHE A 136 -9.15 -1.75 -10.51
CA PHE A 136 -8.74 -2.21 -11.83
C PHE A 136 -9.91 -2.20 -12.81
N LYS A 137 -9.66 -1.83 -14.06
CA LYS A 137 -10.68 -1.90 -15.11
C LYS A 137 -11.02 -3.36 -15.40
N LEU A 138 -12.31 -3.64 -15.54
CA LEU A 138 -12.75 -4.90 -16.14
C LEU A 138 -12.46 -4.84 -17.65
N PRO A 139 -12.03 -5.95 -18.26
CA PRO A 139 -11.94 -6.03 -19.72
C PRO A 139 -13.30 -5.67 -20.33
N SER A 140 -13.35 -4.60 -21.13
CA SER A 140 -14.55 -4.22 -21.89
C SER A 140 -14.24 -4.24 -23.39
N ALA A 141 -15.18 -4.78 -24.16
CA ALA A 141 -15.15 -4.78 -25.62
C ALA A 141 -15.53 -3.40 -26.21
N SER A 142 -16.00 -2.46 -25.39
CA SER A 142 -16.40 -1.12 -25.81
C SER A 142 -15.19 -0.19 -25.86
N GLN A 143 -14.95 0.44 -27.01
CA GLN A 143 -13.90 1.46 -27.15
C GLN A 143 -14.13 2.69 -26.25
N ILE A 144 -15.39 3.01 -25.94
CA ILE A 144 -15.74 4.11 -25.04
C ILE A 144 -15.32 3.81 -23.60
N ASP A 145 -15.36 2.55 -23.17
CA ASP A 145 -14.92 2.12 -21.84
C ASP A 145 -13.39 2.06 -21.72
N GLN A 146 -12.70 2.00 -22.87
CA GLN A 146 -11.24 2.01 -22.95
C GLN A 146 -10.66 3.42 -22.88
N GLU A 147 -11.41 4.45 -23.26
CA GLU A 147 -10.99 5.85 -23.16
C GLU A 147 -10.88 6.30 -21.69
N ASP A 148 -9.66 6.65 -21.25
CA ASP A 148 -9.41 7.15 -19.90
C ASP A 148 -9.86 8.61 -19.78
N ARG A 149 -10.93 8.86 -19.03
CA ARG A 149 -11.41 10.22 -18.73
C ARG A 149 -10.97 10.61 -17.32
N PRO A 150 -9.90 11.42 -17.16
CA PRO A 150 -9.34 11.78 -15.86
C PRO A 150 -10.34 12.51 -14.94
N SER A 151 -11.37 13.15 -15.50
CA SER A 151 -12.40 13.90 -14.75
C SER A 151 -13.39 13.02 -13.97
N LEU A 152 -13.42 11.70 -14.19
CA LEU A 152 -14.35 10.81 -13.49
C LEU A 152 -13.73 10.16 -12.24
N ALA A 153 -12.40 10.12 -12.11
CA ALA A 153 -11.72 9.46 -10.99
C ALA A 153 -12.06 10.08 -9.61
N GLU A 154 -12.36 11.38 -9.58
CA GLU A 154 -12.81 12.09 -8.35
C GLU A 154 -14.24 11.74 -7.94
N LEU A 155 -15.06 11.28 -8.88
CA LEU A 155 -16.47 10.92 -8.66
C LEU A 155 -16.66 9.44 -8.29
N VAL A 156 -15.62 8.61 -8.43
CA VAL A 156 -15.69 7.18 -8.09
C VAL A 156 -15.83 7.01 -6.57
N PRO A 157 -16.81 6.23 -6.10
CA PRO A 157 -16.90 5.86 -4.69
C PRO A 157 -15.60 5.28 -4.16
N LYS A 158 -15.17 5.75 -2.99
CA LYS A 158 -13.93 5.30 -2.35
C LYS A 158 -14.22 4.59 -1.03
N VAL A 159 -13.48 3.54 -0.78
CA VAL A 159 -13.46 2.80 0.48
C VAL A 159 -12.31 3.32 1.33
N VAL A 160 -12.61 3.70 2.57
CA VAL A 160 -11.63 4.24 3.51
C VAL A 160 -11.07 3.11 4.35
N PHE A 161 -9.75 2.97 4.33
CA PHE A 161 -9.03 1.98 5.11
C PHE A 161 -8.20 2.63 6.20
N ARG A 162 -8.10 1.93 7.33
CA ARG A 162 -7.26 2.32 8.47
C ARG A 162 -6.43 1.15 8.94
N TRP A 163 -5.12 1.31 8.95
CA TRP A 163 -4.15 0.30 9.37
C TRP A 163 -3.49 0.73 10.68
N LYS A 164 -3.73 -0.01 11.76
CA LYS A 164 -3.26 0.33 13.12
C LYS A 164 -2.79 -0.91 13.88
N ARG A 165 -1.98 -0.71 14.92
CA ARG A 165 -1.58 -1.81 15.82
C ARG A 165 -2.73 -2.33 16.66
N ASP A 166 -2.73 -3.64 16.91
CA ASP A 166 -3.67 -4.32 17.81
C ASP A 166 -3.28 -4.10 19.28
N GLY A 167 -3.45 -2.87 19.76
CA GLY A 167 -3.11 -2.47 21.12
C GLY A 167 -1.67 -1.97 21.28
N ARG A 168 -1.33 -1.53 22.50
CA ARG A 168 -0.04 -0.85 22.77
C ARG A 168 1.17 -1.79 22.76
N LEU A 169 0.97 -3.07 23.06
CA LEU A 169 2.04 -4.07 23.19
C LEU A 169 2.17 -5.01 21.98
N SER A 170 1.19 -5.00 21.07
CA SER A 170 1.25 -5.84 19.87
C SER A 170 2.19 -5.25 18.83
N LYS A 171 2.92 -6.13 18.15
CA LYS A 171 3.67 -5.79 16.93
C LYS A 171 2.79 -5.92 15.68
N ASP A 172 1.68 -6.64 15.81
CA ASP A 172 0.77 -6.91 14.70
C ASP A 172 -0.05 -5.67 14.38
N MET A 173 -0.28 -5.47 13.10
CA MET A 173 -1.08 -4.39 12.57
C MET A 173 -2.26 -4.96 11.80
N THR A 174 -3.46 -4.48 12.11
CA THR A 174 -4.68 -4.88 11.42
C THR A 174 -5.22 -3.74 10.58
N CYS A 175 -5.56 -4.06 9.33
CA CYS A 175 -6.19 -3.14 8.38
C CYS A 175 -7.71 -3.30 8.44
N TYR A 176 -8.42 -2.19 8.64
CA TYR A 176 -9.87 -2.16 8.76
C TYR A 176 -10.45 -1.30 7.65
N MET A 177 -11.53 -1.77 7.04
CA MET A 177 -12.43 -0.92 6.27
C MET A 177 -13.26 -0.09 7.28
N THR A 178 -13.15 1.23 7.21
CA THR A 178 -13.74 2.15 8.21
C THR A 178 -14.91 2.98 7.68
N GLY A 179 -15.10 3.01 6.36
CA GLY A 179 -16.21 3.73 5.75
C GLY A 179 -16.17 3.72 4.23
N ARG A 180 -17.15 4.40 3.63
CA ARG A 180 -17.22 4.71 2.20
C ARG A 180 -17.44 6.21 2.03
N ASN A 181 -16.73 6.82 1.10
CA ASN A 181 -16.92 8.19 0.68
C ASN A 181 -17.68 8.19 -0.65
N HIS A 182 -18.83 8.86 -0.68
CA HIS A 182 -19.57 9.14 -1.91
C HIS A 182 -19.45 10.63 -2.21
N PHE A 183 -19.13 10.99 -3.45
CA PHE A 183 -19.20 12.38 -3.88
C PHE A 183 -20.69 12.75 -4.03
N SER A 184 -21.26 13.45 -3.05
CA SER A 184 -22.56 14.09 -3.23
C SER A 184 -22.34 15.43 -3.92
N ALA A 185 -22.81 15.58 -5.16
CA ALA A 185 -22.87 16.90 -5.78
C ALA A 185 -23.63 17.87 -4.85
N PRO A 186 -23.15 19.12 -4.67
CA PRO A 186 -23.89 20.09 -3.89
C PRO A 186 -25.28 20.24 -4.52
N SER A 187 -26.33 20.09 -3.71
CA SER A 187 -27.70 20.32 -4.14
C SER A 187 -27.75 21.72 -4.73
N MET A 188 -27.94 21.81 -6.05
CA MET A 188 -28.19 23.06 -6.74
C MET A 188 -29.54 23.55 -6.24
N THR A 189 -29.52 24.37 -5.18
CA THR A 189 -30.68 25.11 -4.71
C THR A 189 -31.11 25.99 -5.89
N ARG A 190 -32.20 25.58 -6.56
CA ARG A 190 -32.88 26.45 -7.52
C ARG A 190 -33.35 27.67 -6.74
N LEU A 191 -32.81 28.84 -7.09
CA LEU A 191 -33.51 30.12 -6.91
C LEU A 191 -34.47 30.31 -8.09
#